data_AF-A0A2V7KTG4-F1
#
_entry.id   AF-A0A2V7KTG4-F1
#
_cell.length_a   1.000
_cell.length_b   1.000
_cell.length_c   1.000
_cell.angle_alpha   90.00
_cell.angle_beta   90.00
_cell.angle_gamma   90.00
#
_symmetry.space_group_name_H-M   'P 1'
#
loop_
_entity.id
_entity.type
_entity.pdbx_description
1 polymer ?
#
loop_
_entity_poly.entity_id
_entity_poly.type
_entity_poly.pdbx_seq_one_letter_code
_entity_poly.pdbx_strand_id
1 'polypeptide(L)' 'MTVITLLTDFGTADSYVAEMKGVLSTYAPNAKLVDITHEVSPGDVRAAQYILSRTWMFFP' A
#
# COMPACT_ATOMS: atom_id res chain seq x y z
N MET A 1 -6.85 10.46 -13.52
CA MET A 1 -7.36 9.52 -12.51
C MET A 1 -6.22 9.26 -11.55
N THR A 2 -6.35 9.63 -10.28
CA THR A 2 -5.27 9.50 -9.30
C THR A 2 -5.21 8.07 -8.79
N VAL A 3 -4.03 7.48 -8.69
CA VAL A 3 -3.81 6.14 -8.12
C VAL A 3 -2.98 6.29 -6.85
N ILE A 4 -3.36 5.58 -5.79
CA ILE A 4 -2.58 5.47 -4.55
C ILE A 4 -2.26 4.00 -4.36
N THR A 5 -0.98 3.65 -4.46
CA THR A 5 -0.51 2.29 -4.20
C THR A 5 -0.10 2.11 -2.74
N LEU A 6 -0.44 0.99 -2.12
CA LEU A 6 -0.14 0.71 -0.72
C LEU A 6 0.89 -0.43 -0.60
N LEU A 7 2.04 -0.12 0.00
CA LEU A 7 3.07 -1.09 0.38
C LEU A 7 3.33 -0.92 1.88
N THR A 8 3.00 -1.91 2.69
CA THR A 8 3.19 -1.86 4.15
C THR A 8 3.68 -3.19 4.70
N ASP A 9 4.06 -3.19 5.97
CA ASP A 9 4.45 -4.34 6.79
C ASP A 9 3.39 -4.65 7.87
N PHE A 10 2.13 -4.28 7.62
CA PHE A 10 1.03 -4.40 8.59
C PHE A 10 0.51 -5.83 8.74
N GLY A 11 0.75 -6.68 7.74
CA GLY A 11 0.00 -7.92 7.52
C GLY A 11 -1.47 -7.65 7.17
N THR A 12 -2.21 -8.73 6.90
CA THR A 12 -3.66 -8.68 6.67
C THR A 12 -4.50 -9.33 7.78
N ALA A 13 -3.89 -9.67 8.91
CA ALA A 13 -4.60 -10.32 10.03
C ALA A 13 -5.48 -9.34 10.82
N ASP A 14 -5.02 -8.10 10.97
CA ASP A 14 -5.67 -7.05 11.76
C ASP A 14 -6.31 -5.94 10.89
N SER A 15 -6.93 -4.95 11.53
CA SER A 15 -7.71 -3.89 10.88
C SER A 15 -6.90 -2.77 10.21
N TYR A 16 -5.58 -2.70 10.41
CA TYR A 16 -4.78 -1.52 10.02
C TYR A 16 -4.89 -1.14 8.54
N VAL A 17 -4.93 -2.14 7.64
CA VAL A 17 -5.12 -1.89 6.20
C VAL A 17 -6.50 -1.27 5.92
N ALA A 18 -7.54 -1.76 6.60
CA ALA A 18 -8.89 -1.24 6.44
C ALA A 18 -9.04 0.18 7.00
N GLU A 19 -8.47 0.46 8.16
CA GLU A 19 -8.48 1.79 8.77
C GLU A 19 -7.80 2.83 7.87
N MET A 20 -6.60 2.50 7.36
CA MET A 20 -5.87 3.36 6.42
C MET A 20 -6.67 3.62 5.14
N LYS A 21 -7.25 2.57 4.53
CA LYS A 21 -8.10 2.70 3.35
C LYS A 21 -9.38 3.49 3.63
N GLY A 22 -9.95 3.38 4.82
CA GLY A 22 -11.08 4.18 5.27
C GLY A 22 -10.76 5.67 5.26
N VAL A 23 -9.63 6.06 5.89
CA VAL A 23 -9.15 7.45 5.89
C VAL A 23 -8.91 7.95 4.45
N LEU A 24 -8.21 7.17 3.63
CA LEU A 24 -7.95 7.53 2.23
C LEU A 24 -9.25 7.68 1.43
N SER A 25 -10.25 6.84 1.67
CA SER A 25 -11.55 6.93 0.99
C SER A 25 -12.32 8.20 1.38
N THR A 26 -12.15 8.70 2.62
CA THR A 26 -12.75 9.97 3.05
C THR A 26 -12.06 11.18 2.42
N TYR A 27 -10.73 11.21 2.40
CA TYR A 27 -9.97 12.41 2.00
C TYR A 27 -9.54 12.42 0.53
N ALA A 28 -9.48 11.25 -0.11
CA ALA A 28 -9.15 11.08 -1.53
C ALA A 28 -10.20 10.18 -2.21
N PRO A 29 -11.51 10.53 -2.19
CA PRO A 29 -12.60 9.66 -2.64
C PRO A 29 -12.52 9.25 -4.13
N ASN A 30 -11.79 10.03 -4.94
CA ASN A 30 -11.61 9.77 -6.37
C ASN A 30 -10.31 9.01 -6.70
N ALA A 31 -9.50 8.67 -5.69
CA ALA A 31 -8.29 7.92 -5.88
C ALA A 31 -8.59 6.42 -6.00
N LYS A 32 -8.01 5.77 -7.00
CA LYS A 32 -8.00 4.31 -7.09
C LYS A 32 -6.94 3.77 -6.14
N LEU A 33 -7.37 3.03 -5.11
CA LEU A 33 -6.46 2.36 -4.18
C LEU A 33 -6.02 1.01 -4.78
N VAL A 34 -4.73 0.72 -4.75
CA VAL A 34 -4.16 -0.56 -5.21
C VAL A 34 -3.14 -1.07 -4.20
N ASP A 35 -3.31 -2.28 -3.71
CA ASP A 35 -2.31 -2.87 -2.81
C ASP A 35 -1.16 -3.45 -3.65
N ILE A 36 0.07 -3.08 -3.29
CA ILE A 36 1.27 -3.77 -3.74
C ILE A 36 1.44 -5.04 -2.89
N THR A 37 1.53 -4.88 -1.57
CA THR A 37 1.44 -5.95 -0.57
C THR A 37 1.42 -5.33 0.83
N HIS A 38 0.91 -6.09 1.81
CA HIS A 38 0.97 -5.76 3.23
C HIS A 38 1.83 -6.76 4.03
N GLU A 39 2.42 -7.74 3.33
CA GLU A 39 3.11 -8.90 3.91
C GLU A 39 4.64 -8.72 3.95
N VAL A 40 5.12 -7.47 3.98
CA VAL A 40 6.54 -7.22 4.26
C VAL A 40 6.81 -7.58 5.72
N SER A 41 7.93 -8.25 6.00
CA SER A 41 8.33 -8.52 7.37
C SER A 41 8.50 -7.18 8.15
N PRO A 42 7.99 -7.07 9.39
CA PRO A 42 8.03 -5.83 10.14
C PRO A 42 9.42 -5.19 10.19
N GLY A 43 9.54 -3.95 9.71
CA GLY A 43 10.80 -3.21 9.66
C GLY A 43 11.82 -3.64 8.59
N ASP A 44 11.51 -4.60 7.71
CA ASP A 44 12.41 -5.00 6.62
C ASP A 44 12.36 -4.01 5.45
N VAL A 45 13.07 -2.90 5.62
CA VAL A 45 13.18 -1.84 4.61
C VAL A 45 13.81 -2.34 3.31
N ARG A 46 14.69 -3.35 3.35
CA ARG A 46 15.33 -3.88 2.12
C ARG A 46 14.33 -4.68 1.29
N ALA A 47 13.51 -5.52 1.92
CA ALA A 47 12.44 -6.22 1.23
C ALA A 47 11.43 -5.24 0.62
N ALA A 48 10.99 -4.23 1.38
CA ALA A 48 10.10 -3.18 0.86
C ALA A 48 10.71 -2.43 -0.33
N GLN A 49 11.97 -2.01 -0.24
CA GLN A 49 12.68 -1.32 -1.33
C GLN A 49 12.76 -2.19 -2.58
N TYR A 50 13.09 -3.47 -2.42
CA TYR A 50 13.14 -4.41 -3.54
C TYR A 50 11.78 -4.54 -4.22
N ILE A 51 10.71 -4.77 -3.45
CA ILE A 51 9.33 -4.86 -3.97
C ILE A 51 8.97 -3.58 -4.72
N LEU A 52 9.15 -2.41 -4.09
CA LEU A 52 8.82 -1.13 -4.70
C LEU A 52 9.58 -0.90 -6.00
N SER A 53 10.88 -1.20 -6.03
CA SER A 53 11.74 -1.06 -7.23
C SER A 53 11.24 -1.85 -8.44
N ARG A 54 10.50 -2.94 -8.19
CA ARG A 54 9.95 -3.82 -9.22
C ARG A 54 8.55 -3.42 -9.66
N THR A 55 7.78 -2.70 -8.83
CA THR A 55 6.35 -2.46 -9.07
C THR A 55 6.03 -1.04 -9.52
N TRP A 56 6.80 -0.04 -9.08
CA TRP A 56 6.46 1.38 -9.30
C TRP A 56 6.28 1.74 -10.79
N MET A 57 7.09 1.16 -11.67
CA MET A 57 7.08 1.46 -13.11
C MET A 57 5.84 0.98 -13.87
N PHE A 58 4.99 0.16 -13.24
CA PHE A 58 3.73 -0.33 -13.83
C PHE A 58 2.53 0.56 -13.54
N PHE A 59 2.71 1.60 -12.71
CA PHE A 59 1.67 2.56 -12.39
C PHE A 59 1.93 3.89 -13.14
N PRO A 60 0.87 4.60 -13.56
CA PRO A 60 0.97 5.85 -14.30
C PRO A 60 1.54 7.01 -13.49
#